data_AF-A0A1I5AHU6-F1
#
_entry.id   AF-A0A1I5AHU6-F1
#
_cell.length_a   1.000
_cell.length_b   1.000
_cell.length_c   1.000
_cell.angle_alpha   90.00
_cell.angle_beta   90.00
_cell.angle_gamma   90.00
#
_symmetry.space_group_name_H-M   'P 1'
#
loop_
_entity.id
_entity.type
_entity.pdbx_description
1 polymer ?
#
loop_
_entity_poly.entity_id
_entity_poly.type
_entity_poly.pdbx_seq_one_letter_code
_entity_poly.pdbx_strand_id
1 'polypeptide(L)'
;MNKNKYYEMLIFMGAAIQEAHKVIIEELSLQNEDQNEVMEQFNQLITSLAMEQVIKEYGQEEAAYFFNEFAEETSESLSNHIGIMISKGDALVRFK
;
A
#
# COMPACT_ATOMS: atom_id res chain seq x y z
N MET A 1 18.45 6.36 -2.91
CA MET A 1 18.18 5.57 -1.68
C MET A 1 18.94 4.26 -1.78
N ASN A 2 19.37 3.64 -0.67
CA ASN A 2 19.98 2.31 -0.75
C ASN A 2 18.89 1.22 -0.87
N LYS A 3 19.22 0.07 -1.47
CA LYS A 3 18.23 -1.01 -1.71
C LYS A 3 17.55 -1.51 -0.43
N ASN A 4 18.28 -1.61 0.67
CA ASN A 4 17.71 -2.11 1.94
C ASN A 4 16.60 -1.18 2.44
N LYS A 5 16.83 0.14 2.40
CA LYS A 5 15.86 1.15 2.83
C LYS A 5 14.64 1.21 1.90
N TYR A 6 14.85 1.02 0.59
CA TYR A 6 13.73 0.92 -0.36
C TYR A 6 12.79 -0.23 0.02
N TYR A 7 13.34 -1.44 0.23
CA TYR A 7 12.53 -2.60 0.61
C TYR A 7 11.89 -2.45 2.00
N GLU A 8 12.57 -1.81 2.94
CA GLU A 8 12.02 -1.48 4.26
C GLU A 8 10.78 -0.59 4.15
N MET A 9 10.85 0.52 3.41
CA MET A 9 9.74 1.44 3.20
C MET A 9 8.56 0.76 2.47
N LEU A 10 8.87 -0.16 1.56
CA LEU A 10 7.89 -0.92 0.81
C LEU A 10 7.15 -1.95 1.67
N ILE A 11 7.88 -2.66 2.54
CA ILE A 11 7.29 -3.56 3.54
C ILE A 11 6.41 -2.77 4.51
N PHE A 12 6.91 -1.62 4.98
CA PHE A 12 6.15 -0.74 5.87
C PHE A 12 4.84 -0.28 5.24
N MET A 13 4.89 0.16 3.98
CA MET A 13 3.69 0.57 3.24
C MET A 13 2.70 -0.58 3.06
N GLY A 14 3.19 -1.77 2.71
CA GLY A 14 2.36 -2.98 2.60
C GLY A 14 1.66 -3.33 3.92
N ALA A 15 2.38 -3.24 5.05
CA ALA A 15 1.80 -3.48 6.38
C ALA A 15 0.69 -2.46 6.72
N ALA A 16 0.89 -1.19 6.40
CA ALA A 16 -0.14 -0.15 6.61
C ALA A 16 -1.41 -0.42 5.80
N ILE A 17 -1.26 -0.87 4.55
CA ILE A 17 -2.40 -1.25 3.69
C ILE A 17 -3.11 -2.48 4.26
N GLN A 18 -2.37 -3.50 4.68
CA GLN A 18 -2.94 -4.72 5.24
C GLN A 18 -3.74 -4.47 6.53
N GLU A 19 -3.24 -3.60 7.41
CA GLU A 19 -3.95 -3.23 8.63
C GLU A 19 -5.24 -2.46 8.31
N ALA A 20 -5.20 -1.52 7.38
CA ALA A 20 -6.41 -0.80 6.94
C ALA A 20 -7.46 -1.77 6.36
N HIS A 21 -7.02 -2.75 5.58
CA HIS A 21 -7.86 -3.81 5.06
C HIS A 21 -8.57 -4.59 6.16
N LYS A 22 -7.80 -5.03 7.16
CA LYS A 22 -8.33 -5.78 8.30
C LYS A 22 -9.38 -4.98 9.08
N VAL A 23 -9.09 -3.72 9.37
CA VAL A 23 -10.02 -2.83 10.10
C VAL A 23 -11.33 -2.66 9.33
N ILE A 24 -11.28 -2.43 8.01
CA ILE A 24 -12.49 -2.26 7.20
C ILE A 24 -13.33 -3.55 7.15
N ILE A 25 -12.69 -4.72 7.02
CA ILE A 25 -13.39 -6.01 7.06
C ILE A 25 -14.10 -6.20 8.41
N GLU A 26 -13.41 -5.90 9.51
CA GLU A 26 -13.95 -6.05 10.86
C GLU A 26 -15.10 -5.07 11.15
N GLU A 27 -14.92 -3.78 10.87
CA GLU A 27 -15.92 -2.73 11.14
C GLU A 27 -17.18 -2.87 10.29
N LEU A 28 -17.05 -3.34 9.04
CA LEU A 28 -18.19 -3.53 8.13
C LEU A 28 -18.71 -4.97 8.12
N SER A 29 -18.10 -5.89 8.90
CA SER A 29 -18.48 -7.31 8.96
C SER A 29 -18.56 -7.97 7.58
N LEU A 30 -17.60 -7.66 6.69
CA LEU A 30 -17.63 -8.08 5.28
C LEU A 30 -17.40 -9.58 5.12
N GLN A 31 -18.21 -10.22 4.28
CA GLN A 31 -17.97 -11.58 3.81
C GLN A 31 -17.06 -11.59 2.58
N ASN A 32 -16.43 -12.73 2.28
CA ASN A 32 -15.41 -12.84 1.22
C ASN A 32 -15.87 -12.35 -0.16
N GLU A 33 -17.15 -12.50 -0.48
CA GLU A 33 -17.73 -12.10 -1.76
C GLU A 33 -17.97 -10.59 -1.90
N ASP A 34 -18.06 -9.86 -0.78
CA ASP A 34 -18.30 -8.42 -0.74
C ASP A 34 -17.01 -7.60 -0.59
N GLN A 35 -15.91 -8.24 -0.18
CA GLN A 35 -14.65 -7.56 0.15
C GLN A 35 -14.11 -6.74 -1.02
N ASN A 36 -14.03 -7.30 -2.23
CA ASN A 36 -13.40 -6.61 -3.35
C ASN A 36 -14.15 -5.35 -3.77
N GLU A 37 -15.49 -5.41 -3.81
CA GLU A 37 -16.32 -4.27 -4.19
C GLU A 37 -16.24 -3.14 -3.16
N VAL A 38 -16.28 -3.50 -1.87
CA VAL A 38 -16.17 -2.51 -0.79
C VAL A 38 -14.76 -1.92 -0.75
N MET A 39 -13.72 -2.73 -0.88
CA MET A 39 -12.33 -2.26 -0.83
C MET A 39 -11.99 -1.33 -1.99
N GLU A 40 -12.56 -1.55 -3.18
CA GLU A 40 -12.44 -0.60 -4.29
C GLU A 40 -12.95 0.80 -3.91
N GLN A 41 -14.01 0.89 -3.12
CA GLN A 41 -14.54 2.18 -2.64
C GLN A 41 -13.59 2.85 -1.63
N PHE A 42 -12.81 2.06 -0.90
CA PHE A 42 -11.81 2.55 0.06
C PHE A 42 -10.41 2.71 -0.53
N ASN A 43 -10.15 2.26 -1.78
CA ASN A 43 -8.83 2.24 -2.40
C ASN A 43 -8.09 3.58 -2.26
N GLN A 44 -8.76 4.68 -2.64
CA GLN A 44 -8.15 6.01 -2.58
C GLN A 44 -7.85 6.46 -1.15
N LEU A 45 -8.72 6.12 -0.19
CA LEU A 45 -8.53 6.47 1.22
C LEU A 45 -7.35 5.69 1.81
N ILE A 46 -7.32 4.37 1.61
CA ILE A 46 -6.25 3.50 2.10
C ILE A 46 -4.91 3.92 1.50
N THR A 47 -4.88 4.19 0.18
CA THR A 47 -3.69 4.71 -0.50
C THR A 47 -3.18 6.00 0.14
N SER A 48 -4.08 6.96 0.37
CA SER A 48 -3.71 8.26 0.97
C SER A 48 -3.17 8.09 2.39
N LEU A 49 -3.81 7.26 3.20
CA LEU A 49 -3.37 7.00 4.59
C LEU A 49 -2.03 6.27 4.64
N ALA A 50 -1.81 5.29 3.76
CA ALA A 50 -0.54 4.57 3.69
C ALA A 50 0.60 5.51 3.24
N MET A 51 0.37 6.36 2.24
CA MET A 51 1.34 7.38 1.83
C MET A 51 1.64 8.38 2.95
N GLU A 52 0.63 8.84 3.69
CA GLU A 52 0.80 9.73 4.83
C GLU A 52 1.63 9.08 5.96
N GLN A 53 1.40 7.80 6.25
CA GLN A 53 2.19 7.06 7.23
C GLN A 53 3.66 6.94 6.81
N VAL A 54 3.93 6.64 5.54
CA VAL A 54 5.31 6.62 5.01
C VAL A 54 5.97 8.00 5.15
N ILE A 55 5.25 9.08 4.83
CA ILE A 55 5.77 10.45 4.98
C ILE A 55 6.06 10.78 6.45
N LYS A 56 5.21 10.36 7.39
CA LYS A 56 5.42 10.59 8.82
C LYS A 56 6.62 9.84 9.38
N GLU A 57 6.81 8.59 8.95
CA GLU A 57 7.87 7.71 9.46
C GLU A 57 9.25 8.07 8.87
N TYR A 58 9.32 8.32 7.56
CA TYR A 58 10.60 8.50 6.84
C TYR A 58 10.86 9.95 6.42
N GLY A 59 9.88 10.85 6.58
CA GLY A 59 9.99 12.24 6.16
C GLY A 59 9.65 12.45 4.67
N GLN A 60 9.31 13.69 4.34
CA GLN A 60 8.78 14.05 3.01
C GLN A 60 9.77 13.81 1.87
N GLU A 61 11.06 14.11 2.05
CA GLU A 61 12.07 13.94 1.00
C GLU A 61 12.31 12.47 0.67
N GLU A 62 12.45 11.62 1.69
CA GLU A 62 12.69 10.19 1.49
C GLU A 62 11.46 9.48 0.93
N ALA A 63 10.27 9.84 1.40
CA ALA A 63 9.01 9.34 0.87
C ALA A 63 8.85 9.72 -0.62
N ALA A 64 9.14 10.97 -0.98
CA ALA A 64 9.08 11.41 -2.38
C ALA A 64 10.06 10.64 -3.27
N TYR A 65 11.29 10.41 -2.79
CA TYR A 65 12.27 9.59 -3.50
C TYR A 65 11.78 8.15 -3.68
N PHE A 66 11.26 7.53 -2.61
CA PHE A 66 10.69 6.18 -2.65
C PHE A 66 9.54 6.05 -3.65
N PHE A 67 8.59 6.99 -3.66
CA PHE A 67 7.45 6.94 -4.56
C PHE A 67 7.85 7.07 -6.04
N ASN A 68 8.91 7.82 -6.34
CA ASN A 68 9.44 7.95 -7.70
C ASN A 68 10.20 6.69 -8.13
N GLU A 69 11.06 6.13 -7.27
CA GLU A 69 11.86 4.94 -7.60
C GLU A 69 11.03 3.68 -7.80
N PHE A 70 9.89 3.57 -7.11
CA PHE A 70 9.00 2.43 -7.29
C PHE A 70 8.61 2.23 -8.76
N ALA A 71 8.31 3.32 -9.46
CA ALA A 71 7.95 3.28 -10.88
C ALA A 71 9.12 2.83 -11.78
N GLU A 72 10.35 3.18 -11.40
CA GLU A 72 11.56 2.83 -12.14
C GLU A 72 11.95 1.36 -11.97
N GLU A 73 11.82 0.81 -10.75
CA GLU A 73 12.18 -0.59 -10.43
C GLU A 73 11.14 -1.60 -10.95
N THR A 74 9.87 -1.22 -11.08
CA THR A 74 8.78 -2.18 -11.36
C THR A 74 8.12 -2.03 -12.74
N SER A 75 8.37 -0.92 -13.45
CA SER A 75 7.58 -0.51 -14.64
C SER A 75 6.07 -0.38 -14.37
N GLU A 76 5.66 -0.36 -13.10
CA GLU A 76 4.29 -0.21 -12.63
C GLU A 76 4.17 1.09 -11.82
N SER A 77 3.07 1.83 -11.97
CA SER A 77 2.85 2.99 -11.10
C SER A 77 2.54 2.51 -9.68
N LEU A 78 3.11 3.17 -8.67
CA LEU A 78 2.84 2.85 -7.27
C LEU A 78 1.33 2.83 -6.96
N SER A 79 0.55 3.73 -7.55
CA SER A 79 -0.91 3.73 -7.40
C SER A 79 -1.58 2.48 -7.95
N ASN A 80 -1.12 1.94 -9.10
CA ASN A 80 -1.67 0.70 -9.65
C ASN A 80 -1.29 -0.49 -8.75
N HIS A 81 -0.06 -0.51 -8.27
CA HIS A 81 0.42 -1.55 -7.36
C HIS A 81 -0.37 -1.59 -6.06
N ILE A 82 -0.63 -0.42 -5.47
CA ILE A 82 -1.46 -0.28 -4.28
C ILE A 82 -2.90 -0.72 -4.55
N GLY A 83 -3.49 -0.34 -5.68
CA GLY A 83 -4.82 -0.82 -6.07
C GLY A 83 -4.91 -2.35 -6.17
N ILE A 84 -3.84 -3.01 -6.62
CA ILE A 84 -3.76 -4.47 -6.64
C ILE A 84 -3.62 -5.05 -5.22
N MET A 85 -2.78 -4.45 -4.37
CA MET A 85 -2.63 -4.90 -2.98
C MET A 85 -3.94 -4.78 -2.21
N ILE A 86 -4.67 -3.68 -2.40
CA ILE A 86 -5.97 -3.46 -1.76
C ILE A 86 -7.02 -4.41 -2.36
N SER A 87 -7.22 -4.44 -3.67
CA SER A 87 -8.23 -5.34 -4.28
C SER A 87 -8.04 -6.83 -3.95
N LYS A 88 -6.83 -7.27 -3.55
CA LYS A 88 -6.56 -8.65 -3.16
C LYS A 88 -6.47 -8.88 -1.65
N GLY A 89 -6.40 -7.82 -0.85
CA GLY A 89 -6.06 -7.90 0.57
C GLY A 89 -4.71 -8.60 0.86
N ASP A 90 -3.89 -8.80 -0.17
CA ASP A 90 -2.60 -9.46 -0.10
C ASP A 90 -1.53 -8.41 -0.41
N ALA A 91 -1.05 -7.77 0.65
CA ALA A 91 0.01 -6.78 0.60
C ALA A 91 1.42 -7.41 0.58
N LEU A 92 1.53 -8.75 0.51
CA LEU A 92 2.82 -9.39 0.32
C LEU A 92 3.30 -9.15 -1.10
N VAL A 93 4.14 -8.14 -1.24
CA VAL A 93 4.80 -7.87 -2.50
C VAL A 93 5.76 -9.02 -2.82
N ARG A 94 5.34 -9.93 -3.69
CA ARG A 94 6.21 -10.96 -4.24
C ARG A 94 7.02 -10.35 -5.37
N PHE A 95 8.10 -9.65 -5.03
CA PHE A 95 9.17 -9.39 -5.99
C PHE A 95 9.82 -10.73 -6.35
N LYS A 96 9.82 -11.08 -7.63
CA LYS A 96 10.62 -12.18 -8.16
C LYS A 96 12.06 -11.74 -8.37
#